data_AF-F0ZIA3-F1
#
_entry.id   AF-F0ZIA3-F1
#
_cell.length_a   1.000
_cell.length_b   1.000
_cell.length_c   1.000
_cell.angle_alpha   90.00
_cell.angle_beta   90.00
_cell.angle_gamma   90.00
#
_symmetry.space_group_name_H-M   'P 1'
#
loop_
_entity.id
_entity.type
_entity.pdbx_description
1 polymer ?
#
loop_
_entity_poly.entity_id
_entity_poly.type
_entity_poly.pdbx_seq_one_letter_code
_entity_poly.pdbx_strand_id
1 'polypeptide(L)'
;TNINVTLEWFSNEKSISFANQNLTMMPSTMKYTISLSPYSFNDNFCNLQLIMMAQIQSDRNDICSNKEYGNTTSGDNANYIKLQVDKNSFYGRFIQRGIIDSNIKKVQNQLLDSSFQTISSTNNKQQSYIGILIPRYLYSAILDPDFSVLVDSNPADSVCNSDGGLSK
;
A
#
# COMPACT_ATOMS: atom_id res chain seq x y z
N THR A 1 11.73 -17.55 -7.96
CA THR A 1 10.75 -16.72 -8.68
C THR A 1 11.31 -15.34 -8.87
N ASN A 2 11.25 -14.83 -10.09
CA ASN A 2 11.66 -13.47 -10.42
C ASN A 2 10.47 -12.52 -10.22
N ILE A 3 10.76 -11.34 -9.67
CA ILE A 3 9.79 -10.27 -9.48
C ILE A 3 10.26 -9.11 -10.34
N ASN A 4 9.45 -8.73 -11.32
CA ASN A 4 9.67 -7.57 -12.18
C ASN A 4 8.65 -6.49 -11.83
N VAL A 5 9.11 -5.27 -11.58
CA VAL A 5 8.24 -4.14 -11.21
C VAL A 5 8.42 -3.03 -12.24
N THR A 6 7.32 -2.60 -12.85
CA THR A 6 7.29 -1.43 -13.74
C THR A 6 6.60 -0.28 -13.01
N LEU A 7 7.24 0.89 -13.00
CA LEU A 7 6.74 2.09 -12.36
C LEU A 7 6.19 3.06 -13.41
N GLU A 8 4.99 3.60 -13.19
CA GLU A 8 4.39 4.65 -14.01
C GLU A 8 3.95 5.81 -13.12
N TRP A 9 4.46 7.01 -13.39
CA TRP A 9 4.10 8.23 -12.68
C TRP A 9 2.99 8.98 -13.41
N PHE A 10 1.96 9.38 -12.68
CA PHE A 10 0.81 10.12 -13.19
C PHE A 10 0.90 11.57 -12.69
N SER A 11 1.29 12.49 -13.58
CA SER A 11 1.31 13.93 -13.30
C SER A 11 -0.05 14.60 -13.50
N ASN A 12 -0.96 13.95 -14.24
CA ASN A 12 -2.31 14.41 -14.52
C ASN A 12 -3.29 13.27 -14.27
N GLU A 13 -4.56 13.61 -14.07
CA GLU A 13 -5.63 12.63 -13.97
C GLU A 13 -5.70 11.79 -15.25
N LYS A 14 -5.76 10.46 -15.11
CA LYS A 14 -5.84 9.53 -16.23
C LYS A 14 -6.66 8.30 -15.85
N SER A 15 -7.64 7.97 -16.68
CA SER A 15 -8.33 6.69 -16.58
C SER A 15 -7.50 5.58 -17.21
N ILE A 16 -7.32 4.48 -16.49
CA ILE A 16 -6.65 3.26 -16.94
C ILE A 16 -7.57 2.06 -16.71
N SER A 17 -7.19 0.91 -17.27
CA SER A 17 -7.87 -0.35 -17.00
C SER A 17 -6.87 -1.40 -16.55
N PHE A 18 -7.20 -2.13 -15.49
CA PHE A 18 -6.45 -3.29 -15.02
C PHE A 18 -7.43 -4.41 -14.65
N ALA A 19 -7.14 -5.64 -15.09
CA ALA A 19 -7.97 -6.82 -14.78
C ALA A 19 -9.48 -6.61 -15.03
N ASN A 20 -9.87 -5.99 -16.15
CA ASN A 20 -11.26 -5.60 -16.48
C ASN A 20 -11.91 -4.64 -15.48
N GLN A 21 -11.12 -3.79 -14.83
CA GLN A 21 -11.60 -2.75 -13.93
C GLN A 21 -11.02 -1.41 -14.36
N ASN A 22 -11.90 -0.43 -14.55
CA ASN A 22 -11.47 0.94 -14.82
C ASN A 22 -11.09 1.62 -13.51
N LEU A 23 -9.97 2.33 -13.53
CA LEU A 23 -9.41 3.03 -12.38
C LEU A 23 -9.05 4.44 -12.81
N THR A 24 -9.35 5.41 -11.96
CA THR A 24 -8.87 6.78 -12.13
C THR A 24 -7.58 6.93 -11.34
N MET A 25 -6.48 7.23 -12.03
CA MET A 25 -5.23 7.64 -11.43
C MET A 25 -5.28 9.15 -11.25
N MET A 26 -5.07 9.63 -10.02
CA MET A 26 -5.02 11.06 -9.72
C MET A 26 -3.61 11.60 -10.00
N PRO A 27 -3.42 12.92 -10.09
CA PRO A 27 -2.10 13.52 -10.07
C PRO A 27 -1.32 13.10 -8.81
N SER A 28 0.00 13.00 -8.95
CA SER A 28 0.93 12.59 -7.88
C SER A 28 0.77 11.12 -7.44
N THR A 29 0.32 10.27 -8.36
CA THR A 29 0.23 8.82 -8.17
C THR A 29 1.37 8.10 -8.89
N MET A 30 2.04 7.19 -8.18
CA MET A 30 2.97 6.20 -8.71
C MET A 30 2.29 4.84 -8.73
N LYS A 31 2.12 4.26 -9.92
CA LYS A 31 1.55 2.93 -10.11
C LYS A 31 2.66 1.89 -10.23
N TYR A 32 2.45 0.71 -9.65
CA TYR A 32 3.40 -0.39 -9.63
C TYR A 32 2.80 -1.61 -10.31
N THR A 33 3.18 -1.86 -11.57
CA THR A 33 2.83 -3.13 -12.23
C THR A 33 3.84 -4.19 -11.81
N ILE A 34 3.43 -5.10 -10.92
CA ILE A 34 4.29 -6.15 -10.36
C ILE A 34 3.98 -7.46 -11.08
N SER A 35 4.98 -8.03 -11.77
CA SER A 35 4.89 -9.33 -12.45
C SER A 35 5.79 -10.35 -11.76
N LEU A 36 5.21 -11.51 -11.43
CA LEU A 36 5.91 -12.64 -10.83
C LEU A 36 6.01 -13.78 -11.86
N SER A 37 7.22 -14.32 -12.04
CA SER A 37 7.46 -15.55 -12.81
C SER A 37 6.88 -16.78 -12.09
N PRO A 38 6.90 -17.99 -12.67
CA PRO A 38 6.45 -19.20 -11.99
C PRO A 38 7.04 -19.35 -10.58
N TYR A 39 6.21 -19.81 -9.64
CA TYR A 39 6.59 -20.13 -8.26
C TYR A 39 6.24 -21.59 -7.95
N SER A 40 7.16 -22.31 -7.32
CA SER A 40 6.96 -23.71 -6.93
C SER A 40 6.20 -23.77 -5.60
N PHE A 41 4.89 -23.94 -5.67
CA PHE A 41 4.04 -24.13 -4.49
C PHE A 41 4.19 -25.54 -3.91
N ASN A 42 4.19 -25.66 -2.58
CA ASN A 42 4.27 -26.95 -1.89
C ASN A 42 3.04 -27.82 -2.13
N ASP A 43 1.85 -27.21 -2.21
CA ASP A 43 0.59 -27.89 -2.50
C ASP A 43 -0.41 -26.97 -3.24
N ASN A 44 -1.61 -27.47 -3.50
CA ASN A 44 -2.67 -26.75 -4.22
C ASN A 44 -3.42 -25.70 -3.38
N PHE A 45 -3.26 -25.72 -2.06
CA PHE A 45 -3.94 -24.83 -1.11
C PHE A 45 -3.04 -23.69 -0.60
N CYS A 46 -1.73 -23.77 -0.87
CA CYS A 46 -0.76 -22.74 -0.57
C CYS A 46 -0.99 -21.46 -1.38
N ASN A 47 -0.85 -20.31 -0.71
CA ASN A 47 -0.79 -18.99 -1.33
C ASN A 47 0.65 -18.47 -1.27
N LEU A 48 1.01 -17.61 -2.22
CA LEU A 48 2.25 -16.83 -2.17
C LEU A 48 1.91 -15.46 -1.58
N GLN A 49 2.61 -15.04 -0.53
CA GLN A 49 2.43 -13.71 0.06
C GLN A 49 3.52 -12.76 -0.45
N LEU A 50 3.14 -11.80 -1.30
CA LEU A 50 4.03 -10.69 -1.68
C LEU A 50 3.97 -9.61 -0.61
N ILE A 51 5.10 -9.27 -0.01
CA ILE A 51 5.17 -8.28 1.08
C ILE A 51 5.73 -6.97 0.55
N MET A 52 5.01 -5.88 0.79
CA MET A 52 5.45 -4.52 0.49
C MET A 52 5.61 -3.74 1.79
N MET A 53 6.67 -2.95 1.86
CA MET A 53 6.94 -2.03 2.97
C MET A 53 6.79 -0.60 2.47
N ALA A 54 6.00 0.20 3.19
CA ALA A 54 5.85 1.62 2.96
C ALA A 54 6.37 2.39 4.17
N GLN A 55 7.07 3.50 3.94
CA GLN A 55 7.61 4.35 4.98
C GLN A 55 7.55 5.82 4.54
N ILE A 56 7.16 6.69 5.47
CA ILE A 56 7.27 8.15 5.34
C ILE A 56 8.04 8.67 6.55
N GLN A 57 8.92 9.65 6.33
CA GLN A 57 9.75 10.26 7.35
C GLN A 57 9.96 11.74 7.05
N SER A 58 10.10 12.54 8.10
CA SER A 58 10.53 13.93 8.05
C SER A 58 11.75 14.15 8.94
N ASP A 59 12.57 15.12 8.58
CA ASP A 59 13.73 15.54 9.38
C ASP A 59 13.33 16.45 10.56
N ARG A 60 12.08 16.92 10.59
CA ARG A 60 11.51 17.69 11.70
C ARG A 60 11.06 16.78 12.82
N ASN A 61 11.33 17.20 14.07
CA ASN A 61 10.94 16.47 15.28
C ASN A 61 9.81 17.16 16.07
N ASP A 62 9.32 18.31 15.61
CA ASP A 62 8.26 19.12 16.23
C ASP A 62 6.88 18.87 15.60
N ILE A 63 6.72 17.71 14.98
CA ILE A 63 5.52 17.31 14.22
C ILE A 63 4.95 16.02 14.78
N CYS A 64 3.76 15.66 14.31
CA CYS A 64 3.14 14.39 14.63
C CYS A 64 2.99 13.53 13.39
N SER A 65 2.64 12.27 13.63
CA SER A 65 2.42 11.30 12.58
C SER A 65 1.17 10.46 12.87
N ASN A 66 0.56 9.93 11.81
CA ASN A 66 -0.65 9.13 11.86
C ASN A 66 -0.56 7.97 10.87
N LYS A 67 -1.28 6.89 11.14
CA LYS A 67 -1.38 5.71 10.27
C LYS A 67 -2.82 5.21 10.27
N GLU A 68 -3.37 5.04 9.07
CA GLU A 68 -4.71 4.52 8.86
C GLU A 68 -4.67 3.36 7.86
N TYR A 69 -5.57 2.40 8.04
CA TYR A 69 -5.79 1.31 7.09
C TYR A 69 -7.27 1.00 6.99
N GLY A 70 -7.73 0.56 5.82
CA GLY A 70 -9.13 0.24 5.64
C GLY A 70 -9.48 -0.28 4.25
N ASN A 71 -10.78 -0.24 3.97
CA ASN A 71 -11.32 -0.46 2.63
C ASN A 71 -11.56 0.89 1.95
N THR A 72 -11.32 0.95 0.65
CA THR A 72 -11.71 2.11 -0.16
C THR A 72 -13.23 2.21 -0.27
N THR A 73 -13.73 3.43 -0.52
CA THR A 73 -15.17 3.71 -0.68
C THR A 73 -15.58 3.97 -2.13
N SER A 74 -14.62 4.03 -3.05
CA SER A 74 -14.77 4.35 -4.48
C SER A 74 -15.35 3.22 -5.34
N GLY A 75 -15.74 2.09 -4.74
CA GLY A 75 -16.24 0.92 -5.48
C GLY A 75 -15.17 0.16 -6.26
N ASP A 76 -13.90 0.48 -6.07
CA ASP A 76 -12.76 -0.18 -6.71
C ASP A 76 -12.31 -1.48 -6.01
N ASN A 77 -13.05 -1.94 -4.99
CA ASN A 77 -12.79 -3.18 -4.25
C ASN A 77 -11.31 -3.30 -3.83
N ALA A 78 -10.81 -2.25 -3.18
CA ALA A 78 -9.43 -2.15 -2.75
C ALA A 78 -9.31 -1.96 -1.24
N ASN A 79 -8.13 -2.29 -0.72
CA ASN A 79 -7.69 -1.83 0.59
C ASN A 79 -6.79 -0.61 0.44
N TYR A 80 -6.66 0.17 1.50
CA TYR A 80 -5.67 1.23 1.54
C TYR A 80 -4.85 1.20 2.83
N ILE A 81 -3.66 1.77 2.74
CA ILE A 81 -2.84 2.19 3.86
C ILE A 81 -2.50 3.66 3.63
N LYS A 82 -2.70 4.49 4.65
CA LYS A 82 -2.31 5.90 4.65
C LYS A 82 -1.31 6.12 5.77
N LEU A 83 -0.11 6.56 5.41
CA LEU A 83 0.92 6.98 6.37
C LEU A 83 1.06 8.49 6.28
N GLN A 84 0.91 9.19 7.40
CA GLN A 84 0.92 10.64 7.44
C GLN A 84 1.99 11.14 8.40
N VAL A 85 2.71 12.18 7.99
CA VAL A 85 3.65 12.94 8.82
C VAL A 85 3.39 14.42 8.56
N ASP A 86 3.05 15.18 9.60
CA ASP A 86 2.51 16.54 9.48
C ASP A 86 1.33 16.54 8.50
N LYS A 87 1.34 17.39 7.46
CA LYS A 87 0.30 17.46 6.43
C LYS A 87 0.56 16.60 5.20
N ASN A 88 1.64 15.82 5.17
CA ASN A 88 1.99 15.01 4.01
C ASN A 88 1.57 13.56 4.26
N SER A 89 0.84 12.99 3.31
CA SER A 89 0.43 11.60 3.34
C SER A 89 0.98 10.81 2.17
N PHE A 90 1.41 9.60 2.48
CA PHE A 90 1.67 8.55 1.53
C PHE A 90 0.53 7.55 1.58
N TYR A 91 -0.28 7.54 0.53
CA TYR A 91 -1.51 6.75 0.42
C TYR A 91 -1.30 5.60 -0.56
N GLY A 92 -1.21 4.37 -0.07
CA GLY A 92 -1.17 3.16 -0.90
C GLY A 92 -2.55 2.56 -1.08
N ARG A 93 -2.92 2.26 -2.33
CA ARG A 93 -4.13 1.51 -2.71
C ARG A 93 -3.76 0.14 -3.26
N PHE A 94 -4.46 -0.88 -2.77
CA PHE A 94 -4.20 -2.29 -3.05
C PHE A 94 -5.48 -2.96 -3.55
N ILE A 95 -5.61 -3.12 -4.87
CA ILE A 95 -6.78 -3.71 -5.50
C ILE A 95 -6.84 -5.21 -5.16
N GLN A 96 -8.03 -5.72 -4.79
CA GLN A 96 -8.21 -7.13 -4.41
C GLN A 96 -8.33 -8.09 -5.61
N ARG A 97 -7.69 -7.76 -6.74
CA ARG A 97 -7.72 -8.53 -7.98
C ARG A 97 -6.36 -8.53 -8.65
N GLY A 98 -6.04 -9.61 -9.35
CA GLY A 98 -4.82 -9.75 -10.15
C GLY A 98 -5.06 -10.57 -11.41
N ILE A 99 -4.12 -10.49 -12.35
CA ILE A 99 -4.12 -11.35 -13.55
C ILE A 99 -3.20 -12.53 -13.26
N ILE A 100 -3.78 -13.71 -13.09
CA ILE A 100 -3.10 -14.93 -12.64
C ILE A 100 -3.31 -16.02 -13.69
N ASP A 101 -2.22 -16.47 -14.31
CA ASP A 101 -2.23 -17.39 -15.45
C ASP A 101 -3.24 -16.93 -16.53
N SER A 102 -3.13 -15.66 -16.91
CA SER A 102 -4.01 -14.98 -17.89
C SER A 102 -5.49 -14.86 -17.49
N ASN A 103 -5.86 -15.29 -16.28
CA ASN A 103 -7.22 -15.20 -15.76
C ASN A 103 -7.31 -14.15 -14.65
N ILE A 104 -8.42 -13.44 -14.58
CA ILE A 104 -8.62 -12.49 -13.48
C ILE A 104 -9.07 -13.27 -12.24
N LYS A 105 -8.30 -13.16 -11.16
CA LYS A 105 -8.58 -13.83 -9.89
C LYS A 105 -8.55 -12.83 -8.74
N LYS A 106 -9.29 -13.14 -7.67
CA LYS A 106 -9.25 -12.38 -6.42
C LYS A 106 -7.90 -12.61 -5.74
N VAL A 107 -7.33 -11.54 -5.21
CA VAL A 107 -6.21 -11.57 -4.24
C VAL A 107 -6.69 -10.95 -2.93
N GLN A 108 -6.01 -11.24 -1.83
CA GLN A 108 -6.37 -10.70 -0.51
C GLN A 108 -5.23 -9.83 0.01
N ASN A 109 -5.54 -8.68 0.58
CA ASN A 109 -4.54 -7.84 1.24
C ASN A 109 -4.63 -8.03 2.75
N GLN A 110 -3.48 -8.08 3.41
CA GLN A 110 -3.37 -8.26 4.85
C GLN A 110 -2.38 -7.26 5.41
N LEU A 111 -2.78 -6.52 6.45
CA LEU A 111 -1.85 -5.70 7.23
C LEU A 111 -0.94 -6.62 8.05
N LEU A 112 0.37 -6.42 7.96
CA LEU A 112 1.38 -7.28 8.57
C LEU A 112 2.20 -6.60 9.68
N ASP A 113 1.80 -5.41 10.11
CA ASP A 113 2.52 -4.61 11.12
C ASP A 113 2.71 -5.34 12.47
N SER A 114 1.82 -6.28 12.82
CA SER A 114 1.97 -7.09 14.04
C SER A 114 2.96 -8.24 13.88
N SER A 115 3.22 -8.67 12.64
CA SER A 115 4.10 -9.81 12.31
C SER A 115 5.54 -9.36 12.01
N PHE A 116 5.71 -8.13 11.53
CA PHE A 116 7.00 -7.50 11.30
C PHE A 116 7.15 -6.42 12.36
N GLN A 117 8.12 -6.54 13.26
CA GLN A 117 8.41 -5.54 14.31
C GLN A 117 8.61 -4.16 13.66
N THR A 118 7.52 -3.43 13.45
CA THR A 118 7.55 -2.10 12.84
C THR A 118 8.43 -1.23 13.71
N ILE A 119 9.25 -0.39 13.07
CA ILE A 119 9.99 0.64 13.81
C ILE A 119 8.94 1.38 14.63
N SER A 120 9.07 1.42 15.96
CA SER A 120 8.11 2.10 16.83
C SER A 120 7.79 3.44 16.21
N SER A 121 6.55 3.63 15.75
CA SER A 121 6.09 4.85 15.12
C SER A 121 6.58 6.03 15.95
N THR A 122 7.44 6.87 15.36
CA THR A 122 7.86 8.11 16.01
C THR A 122 7.00 9.23 15.48
N ASN A 123 7.04 10.35 16.18
CA ASN A 123 6.27 11.53 15.81
C ASN A 123 6.61 12.06 14.39
N ASN A 124 7.77 11.71 13.85
CA ASN A 124 8.23 12.11 12.52
C ASN A 124 8.41 10.96 11.51
N LYS A 125 8.08 9.73 11.89
CA LYS A 125 8.28 8.55 11.04
C LYS A 125 7.15 7.53 11.20
N GLN A 126 6.60 7.09 10.08
CA GLN A 126 5.61 6.02 10.02
C GLN A 126 6.02 4.96 9.03
N GLN A 127 5.76 3.71 9.38
CA GLN A 127 6.05 2.54 8.57
C GLN A 127 4.89 1.55 8.66
N SER A 128 4.64 0.85 7.56
CA SER A 128 3.70 -0.27 7.52
C SER A 128 4.10 -1.33 6.51
N TYR A 129 3.69 -2.57 6.77
CA TYR A 129 3.85 -3.73 5.90
C TYR A 129 2.48 -4.24 5.46
N ILE A 130 2.36 -4.50 4.17
CA ILE A 130 1.16 -5.09 3.57
C ILE A 130 1.54 -6.35 2.79
N GLY A 131 0.82 -7.43 3.05
CA GLY A 131 0.91 -8.67 2.30
C GLY A 131 -0.20 -8.75 1.28
N ILE A 132 0.13 -9.10 0.04
CA ILE A 132 -0.82 -9.48 -1.00
C ILE A 132 -0.76 -11.01 -1.13
N LEU A 133 -1.83 -11.69 -0.72
CA LEU A 133 -1.98 -13.14 -0.84
C LEU A 133 -2.44 -13.48 -2.26
N ILE A 134 -1.53 -14.10 -3.01
CA ILE A 134 -1.71 -14.53 -4.38
C ILE A 134 -2.05 -16.03 -4.36
N PRO A 135 -3.20 -16.45 -4.91
CA PRO A 135 -3.52 -17.86 -5.03
C PRO A 135 -2.52 -18.56 -5.94
N ARG A 136 -2.42 -19.89 -5.80
CA ARG A 136 -1.57 -20.73 -6.62
C ARG A 136 -1.69 -20.41 -8.13
N TYR A 137 -0.54 -20.36 -8.78
CA TYR A 137 -0.40 -20.12 -10.21
C TYR A 137 0.75 -20.94 -10.80
N LEU A 138 0.74 -21.13 -12.11
CA LEU A 138 1.71 -21.96 -12.84
C LEU A 138 2.70 -21.14 -13.65
N TYR A 139 2.24 -20.04 -14.24
CA TYR A 139 2.98 -19.29 -15.24
C TYR A 139 3.34 -17.89 -14.76
N SER A 140 2.35 -17.14 -14.28
CA SER A 140 2.59 -15.77 -13.84
C SER A 140 1.46 -15.21 -12.99
N ALA A 141 1.82 -14.27 -12.12
CA ALA A 141 0.86 -13.38 -11.47
C ALA A 141 1.24 -11.93 -11.75
N ILE A 142 0.24 -11.09 -12.04
CA ILE A 142 0.38 -9.65 -12.23
C ILE A 142 -0.53 -8.94 -11.23
N LEU A 143 0.07 -8.03 -10.46
CA LEU A 143 -0.59 -7.20 -9.45
C LEU A 143 -0.37 -5.73 -9.77
N ASP A 144 -1.26 -4.88 -9.29
CA ASP A 144 -1.25 -3.47 -9.66
C ASP A 144 -1.60 -2.50 -8.52
N PRO A 145 -0.81 -2.49 -7.42
CA PRO A 145 -0.95 -1.46 -6.40
C PRO A 145 -0.48 -0.09 -6.91
N ASP A 146 -1.01 0.96 -6.31
CA ASP A 146 -0.59 2.33 -6.56
C ASP A 146 -0.38 3.09 -5.26
N PHE A 147 0.47 4.12 -5.30
CA PHE A 147 0.75 4.99 -4.17
C PHE A 147 0.65 6.45 -4.59
N SER A 148 -0.05 7.26 -3.82
CA SER A 148 -0.24 8.68 -4.06
C SER A 148 0.39 9.50 -2.94
N VAL A 149 1.00 10.62 -3.31
CA VAL A 149 1.44 11.64 -2.36
C VAL A 149 0.34 12.68 -2.24
N LEU A 150 -0.19 12.86 -1.04
CA LEU A 150 -1.31 13.74 -0.75
C LEU A 150 -0.89 14.82 0.25
N VAL A 151 -1.51 16.00 0.13
CA VAL A 151 -1.45 17.05 1.15
C VAL A 151 -2.78 17.09 1.87
N ASP A 152 -2.78 16.77 3.15
CA ASP A 152 -3.96 16.81 4.01
C ASP A 152 -4.25 18.23 4.51
N SER A 153 -5.54 18.53 4.70
CA SER A 153 -5.98 19.80 5.27
C SER A 153 -5.51 19.99 6.71
N ASN A 154 -5.48 18.89 7.48
CA ASN A 154 -5.09 18.86 8.88
C ASN A 154 -3.76 18.10 9.05
N PRO A 155 -2.87 18.58 9.92
CA PRO A 155 -1.69 17.81 10.28
C PRO A 155 -2.10 16.53 11.02
N ALA A 156 -1.24 15.51 10.99
CA ALA A 156 -1.37 14.36 11.86
C ALA A 156 -1.37 14.78 13.33
N ASP A 157 -1.96 13.95 14.19
CA ASP A 157 -2.18 14.25 15.62
C ASP A 157 -2.07 13.03 16.55
N SER A 158 -1.77 11.84 16.01
CA SER A 158 -1.86 10.58 16.76
C SER A 158 -0.58 10.24 17.54
N VAL A 159 0.58 10.29 16.90
CA VAL A 159 1.88 10.10 17.56
C VAL A 159 2.61 11.44 17.55
N CYS A 160 2.74 12.07 18.72
CA CYS A 160 3.33 13.39 18.89
C CYS A 160 4.43 13.37 19.96
N ASN A 161 5.40 14.29 19.86
CA ASN A 161 6.26 14.60 21.00
C ASN A 161 5.45 15.42 22.00
N SER A 162 5.14 14.83 23.15
CA SER A 162 4.40 15.51 24.21
C SER A 162 5.35 16.38 25.04
N ASP A 163 5.40 17.68 24.77
CA ASP A 163 5.83 18.69 25.76
C ASP A 163 4.63 19.29 26.51
N GLY A 164 3.46 18.65 26.42
CA GLY A 164 2.25 19.04 27.14
C GLY A 164 2.22 18.46 28.54
N GLY A 165 2.87 19.13 29.49
CA GLY A 165 2.64 18.88 30.91
C GLY A 165 1.16 19.01 31.25
N LEU A 166 0.54 17.91 31.68
CA LEU A 166 -0.73 17.96 32.39
C LEU A 166 -0.46 18.57 33.78
N SER A 167 -0.61 19.89 33.90
CA SER A 167 -0.79 20.51 35.21
C SER A 167 -2.10 20.01 35.81
N LYS A 168 -1.96 19.36 36.97
CA LYS A 168 -3.04 18.82 37.81
C LYS A 168 -4.12 19.85 38.14
#